data_AF-A0A9E3DH07-F1
#
_entry.id   AF-A0A9E3DH07-F1
#
_cell.length_a   1.000
_cell.length_b   1.000
_cell.length_c   1.000
_cell.angle_alpha   90.00
_cell.angle_beta   90.00
_cell.angle_gamma   90.00
#
_symmetry.space_group_name_H-M   'P 1'
#
loop_
_entity.id
_entity.type
_entity.pdbx_description
1 polymer ?
#
loop_
_entity_poly.entity_id
_entity_poly.type
_entity_poly.pdbx_seq_one_letter_code
_entity_poly.pdbx_strand_id
1 'polypeptide(L)'
;MDAIRTLKKIIAGAVLSGGLALAGGGLTAGIAQADNPDWGPAHHWCPGEPLPATGNHVTDPFRGWDTNVCHTYYYLWPGMGNVSNMIWDGDNPPPKPPPALITRDNCQQILGIFCPKA
;
A
#
# COMPACT_ATOMS: atom_id res chain seq x y z
N MET A 1 -6.51 -47.46 57.66
CA MET A 1 -5.42 -46.49 57.38
C MET A 1 -5.07 -46.61 55.88
N ASP A 2 -6.07 -46.37 55.03
CA ASP A 2 -6.03 -46.80 53.63
C ASP A 2 -6.29 -45.63 52.66
N ALA A 3 -7.02 -44.61 53.10
CA ALA A 3 -7.24 -43.38 52.34
C ALA A 3 -5.94 -42.57 52.08
N ILE A 4 -5.01 -42.60 53.03
CA ILE A 4 -3.74 -41.84 52.96
C ILE A 4 -2.76 -42.45 51.94
N ARG A 5 -2.86 -43.76 51.68
CA ARG A 5 -1.98 -44.48 50.74
C ARG A 5 -2.41 -44.28 49.29
N THR A 6 -3.71 -44.12 49.06
CA THR A 6 -4.29 -43.81 47.73
C THR A 6 -4.00 -42.37 47.31
N LEU A 7 -4.04 -41.41 48.25
CA LEU A 7 -3.77 -40.00 47.96
C LEU A 7 -2.33 -39.74 47.49
N LYS A 8 -1.34 -40.45 48.05
CA LYS A 8 0.07 -40.31 47.65
C LYS A 8 0.40 -40.85 46.26
N LYS A 9 -0.40 -41.78 45.72
CA LYS A 9 -0.19 -42.33 44.36
C LYS A 9 -0.74 -41.44 43.25
N ILE A 10 -1.68 -40.54 43.56
CA ILE A 10 -2.33 -39.67 42.58
C ILE A 10 -1.47 -38.43 42.27
N ILE A 11 -0.62 -38.00 43.22
CA ILE A 11 0.18 -36.76 43.08
C ILE A 11 1.44 -36.97 42.21
N ALA A 12 1.81 -38.21 41.88
CA ALA A 12 3.03 -38.54 41.13
C ALA A 12 2.79 -38.81 39.61
N GLY A 13 1.59 -38.60 39.08
CA GLY A 13 1.15 -39.22 37.81
C GLY A 13 0.72 -38.34 36.63
N ALA A 14 0.81 -37.00 36.70
CA ALA A 14 0.57 -36.10 35.55
C ALA A 14 1.17 -34.72 35.88
N VAL A 15 2.43 -34.37 35.63
CA VAL A 15 3.17 -34.36 34.36
C VAL A 15 2.35 -33.77 33.21
N LEU A 16 2.53 -32.45 33.04
CA LEU A 16 2.47 -31.68 31.78
C LEU A 16 1.21 -31.89 30.93
N SER A 17 0.09 -31.29 31.34
CA SER A 17 -1.09 -31.18 30.50
C SER A 17 -1.17 -29.79 29.85
N GLY A 18 -0.92 -29.76 28.54
CA GLY A 18 -1.65 -28.91 27.60
C GLY A 18 -1.14 -27.47 27.43
N GLY A 19 -0.02 -27.31 26.73
CA GLY A 19 0.19 -26.10 25.95
C GLY A 19 -0.70 -26.12 24.70
N LEU A 20 -1.56 -25.11 24.56
CA LEU A 20 -1.86 -24.45 23.28
C LEU A 20 -2.63 -23.16 23.60
N ALA A 21 -1.90 -22.06 23.79
CA ALA A 21 -2.54 -20.75 23.68
C ALA A 21 -2.87 -20.56 22.20
N LEU A 22 -4.14 -20.76 21.83
CA LEU A 22 -4.66 -20.25 20.57
C LEU A 22 -4.57 -18.73 20.68
N ALA A 23 -3.43 -18.16 20.25
CA ALA A 23 -3.41 -16.78 19.82
C ALA A 23 -4.45 -16.72 18.69
N GLY A 24 -5.62 -16.19 19.02
CA GLY A 24 -6.64 -15.87 18.04
C GLY A 24 -5.99 -14.93 17.05
N GLY A 25 -5.50 -15.48 15.95
CA GLY A 25 -5.19 -14.72 14.77
C GLY A 25 -6.49 -14.03 14.43
N GLY A 26 -6.58 -12.75 14.79
CA GLY A 26 -7.56 -11.88 14.19
C GLY A 26 -7.32 -12.04 12.70
N LEU A 27 -8.23 -12.72 12.03
CA LEU A 27 -8.45 -12.56 10.61
C LEU A 27 -8.82 -11.09 10.48
N THR A 28 -7.82 -10.22 10.41
CA THR A 28 -8.01 -8.92 9.81
C THR A 28 -8.50 -9.28 8.43
N ALA A 29 -9.80 -9.07 8.21
CA ALA A 29 -10.39 -9.15 6.90
C ALA A 29 -9.43 -8.38 6.01
N GLY A 30 -8.70 -9.10 5.17
CA GLY A 30 -8.01 -8.47 4.06
C GLY A 30 -9.14 -7.81 3.32
N ILE A 31 -9.29 -6.50 3.50
CA ILE A 31 -9.90 -5.70 2.47
C ILE A 31 -9.12 -6.13 1.24
N ALA A 32 -9.81 -6.74 0.28
CA ALA A 32 -9.24 -6.86 -1.04
C ALA A 32 -9.04 -5.41 -1.46
N GLN A 33 -7.84 -4.88 -1.19
CA GLN A 33 -7.45 -3.54 -1.53
C GLN A 33 -7.50 -3.57 -3.05
N ALA A 34 -8.55 -2.97 -3.59
CA ALA A 34 -8.74 -2.91 -5.02
C ALA A 34 -7.56 -2.09 -5.52
N ASP A 35 -6.58 -2.76 -6.14
CA ASP A 35 -5.56 -2.11 -6.95
C ASP A 35 -6.27 -1.06 -7.78
N ASN A 36 -6.01 0.23 -7.53
CA ASN A 36 -6.63 1.29 -8.29
C ASN A 36 -6.08 1.17 -9.73
N PRO A 37 -6.87 0.62 -10.69
CA PRO A 37 -6.31 0.07 -11.92
C PRO A 37 -5.85 1.16 -12.89
N ASP A 38 -6.20 2.42 -12.64
CA ASP A 38 -5.97 3.54 -13.57
C ASP A 38 -4.48 3.87 -13.77
N TRP A 39 -3.64 3.60 -12.74
CA TRP A 39 -2.21 3.87 -12.76
C TRP A 39 -1.34 2.62 -12.94
N GLY A 40 -1.94 1.43 -12.96
CA GLY A 40 -1.24 0.15 -13.01
C GLY A 40 -1.11 -0.52 -11.63
N PRO A 41 -0.37 -1.64 -11.54
CA PRO A 41 -0.22 -2.37 -10.27
C PRO A 41 0.55 -1.53 -9.25
N ALA A 42 0.26 -1.76 -7.97
CA ALA A 42 1.02 -1.16 -6.89
C ALA A 42 2.50 -1.58 -6.95
N HIS A 43 3.40 -0.64 -6.68
CA HIS A 43 4.81 -0.93 -6.48
C HIS A 43 5.12 -1.00 -4.99
N HIS A 44 6.13 -1.77 -4.62
CA HIS A 44 6.59 -1.88 -3.25
C HIS A 44 8.04 -1.47 -3.14
N TRP A 45 8.37 -0.84 -2.02
CA TRP A 45 9.73 -0.48 -1.64
C TRP A 45 9.89 -0.72 -0.14
N CYS A 46 10.99 -1.33 0.28
CA CYS A 46 11.34 -1.58 1.67
C CYS A 46 12.74 -1.03 2.01
N PRO A 47 13.06 -0.88 3.30
CA PRO A 47 14.36 -0.41 3.75
C PRO A 47 15.50 -1.27 3.21
N GLY A 48 16.49 -0.61 2.59
CA GLY A 48 17.65 -1.27 1.97
C GLY A 48 17.52 -1.47 0.45
N GLU A 49 16.33 -1.26 -0.13
CA GLU A 49 16.14 -1.22 -1.58
C GLU A 49 16.50 0.16 -2.14
N PRO A 50 16.97 0.24 -3.40
CA PRO A 50 17.20 1.51 -4.06
C PRO A 50 15.90 2.32 -4.13
N LEU A 51 15.97 3.61 -3.79
CA LEU A 51 14.80 4.48 -3.82
C LEU A 51 14.24 4.59 -5.25
N PRO A 52 12.90 4.69 -5.40
CA PRO A 52 12.27 4.90 -6.69
C PRO A 52 12.71 6.21 -7.35
N ALA A 53 12.65 6.27 -8.67
CA ALA A 53 13.07 7.45 -9.41
C ALA A 53 11.97 8.52 -9.44
N THR A 54 12.18 9.67 -8.79
CA THR A 54 11.23 10.80 -8.76
C THR A 54 11.22 11.65 -10.05
N GLY A 55 11.92 11.22 -11.10
CA GLY A 55 12.16 11.99 -12.33
C GLY A 55 13.29 13.02 -12.20
N ASN A 56 13.35 13.79 -11.11
CA ASN A 56 14.49 14.67 -10.80
C ASN A 56 14.74 14.75 -9.29
N HIS A 57 15.70 13.97 -8.79
CA HIS A 57 16.03 13.91 -7.36
C HIS A 57 16.61 15.22 -6.79
N VAL A 58 17.05 16.17 -7.63
CA VAL A 58 17.61 17.46 -7.18
C VAL A 58 16.51 18.48 -6.94
N THR A 59 15.56 18.61 -7.88
CA THR A 59 14.47 19.60 -7.77
C THR A 59 13.18 19.02 -7.21
N ASP A 60 13.04 17.70 -7.21
CA ASP A 60 11.92 16.94 -6.67
C ASP A 60 12.42 15.77 -5.80
N PRO A 61 13.10 16.07 -4.67
CA PRO A 61 13.42 15.05 -3.70
C PRO A 61 12.15 14.54 -3.02
N PHE A 62 12.22 13.32 -2.48
CA PHE A 62 11.15 12.78 -1.67
C PHE A 62 10.85 13.66 -0.45
N ARG A 63 9.59 14.02 -0.26
CA ARG A 63 9.07 14.80 0.86
C ARG A 63 8.31 13.89 1.80
N GLY A 64 8.93 13.54 2.93
CA GLY A 64 8.28 12.71 3.96
C GLY A 64 8.28 11.20 3.67
N TRP A 65 9.20 10.72 2.84
CA TRP A 65 9.43 9.29 2.65
C TRP A 65 10.16 8.71 3.87
N ASP A 66 9.56 7.75 4.57
CA ASP A 66 10.17 7.11 5.73
C ASP A 66 10.99 5.90 5.32
N THR A 67 12.31 6.04 5.38
CA THR A 67 13.21 4.99 4.93
C THR A 67 13.28 3.76 5.84
N ASN A 68 12.50 3.71 6.92
CA ASN A 68 12.48 2.61 7.90
C ASN A 68 11.24 1.71 7.79
N VAL A 69 10.30 2.03 6.91
CA VAL A 69 9.08 1.23 6.70
C VAL A 69 8.95 0.81 5.25
N CYS A 70 8.21 -0.27 5.02
CA CYS A 70 7.86 -0.67 3.66
C CYS A 70 6.70 0.21 3.15
N HIS A 71 6.86 0.73 1.94
CA HIS A 71 5.94 1.60 1.26
C HIS A 71 5.26 0.87 0.09
N THR A 72 4.00 1.22 -0.15
CA THR A 72 3.25 0.86 -1.35
C THR A 72 3.04 2.14 -2.13
N TYR A 73 3.56 2.21 -3.37
CA TYR A 73 3.58 3.44 -4.13
C TYR A 73 3.15 3.25 -5.58
N TYR A 74 2.78 4.37 -6.21
CA TYR A 74 2.32 4.44 -7.60
C TYR A 74 3.04 5.57 -8.35
N TYR A 75 3.31 5.34 -9.64
CA TYR A 75 3.76 6.39 -10.55
C TYR A 75 2.56 7.08 -11.20
N LEU A 76 2.52 8.40 -11.06
CA LEU A 76 1.44 9.25 -11.54
C LEU A 76 1.95 10.27 -12.56
N TRP A 77 1.01 11.01 -13.13
CA TRP A 77 1.34 12.20 -13.89
C TRP A 77 1.96 13.29 -13.01
N PRO A 78 2.79 14.16 -13.62
CA PRO A 78 3.45 15.22 -12.89
C PRO A 78 2.44 16.16 -12.19
N GLY A 79 2.69 16.45 -10.91
CA GLY A 79 1.89 17.30 -10.05
C GLY A 79 0.82 16.58 -9.24
N MET A 80 0.73 15.25 -9.33
CA MET A 80 -0.32 14.47 -8.66
C MET A 80 0.18 13.62 -7.47
N GLY A 81 1.49 13.49 -7.28
CA GLY A 81 2.04 12.74 -6.16
C GLY A 81 2.01 13.51 -4.82
N ASN A 82 2.14 12.78 -3.71
CA ASN A 82 2.18 13.34 -2.35
C ASN A 82 3.60 13.43 -1.79
N VAL A 83 4.46 12.46 -2.08
CA VAL A 83 5.85 12.39 -1.63
C VAL A 83 6.82 12.91 -2.68
N SER A 84 6.42 12.96 -3.95
CA SER A 84 7.16 13.61 -5.05
C SER A 84 6.15 14.09 -6.09
N ASN A 85 6.58 14.92 -7.04
CA ASN A 85 5.76 15.39 -8.15
C ASN A 85 5.04 14.26 -8.92
N MET A 86 5.68 13.10 -9.07
CA MET A 86 5.14 11.96 -9.84
C MET A 86 4.90 10.70 -8.99
N ILE A 87 5.16 10.73 -7.68
CA ILE A 87 5.05 9.53 -6.84
C ILE A 87 3.99 9.75 -5.76
N TRP A 88 3.04 8.82 -5.73
CA TRP A 88 2.06 8.68 -4.66
C TRP A 88 2.44 7.51 -3.77
N ASP A 89 2.57 7.77 -2.47
CA ASP A 89 2.76 6.77 -1.42
C ASP A 89 1.45 6.55 -0.65
N GLY A 90 1.00 5.30 -0.60
CA GLY A 90 -0.25 4.85 0.02
C GLY A 90 -1.22 4.18 -0.96
N ASP A 91 -2.22 3.50 -0.41
CA ASP A 91 -3.06 2.56 -1.17
C ASP A 91 -4.07 3.20 -2.12
N ASN A 92 -4.44 4.46 -1.92
CA ASN A 92 -5.50 5.11 -2.70
C ASN A 92 -4.96 6.33 -3.46
N PRO A 93 -4.28 6.12 -4.60
CA PRO A 93 -3.82 7.22 -5.43
C PRO A 93 -5.01 8.01 -6.00
N PRO A 94 -4.84 9.32 -6.28
CA PRO A 94 -5.88 10.12 -6.90
C PRO A 94 -6.28 9.55 -8.27
N PRO A 95 -7.55 9.68 -8.67
CA PRO A 95 -8.03 9.15 -9.94
C PRO A 95 -7.33 9.82 -11.13
N LYS A 96 -7.11 9.05 -12.19
CA LYS A 96 -6.49 9.56 -13.41
C LYS A 96 -7.40 10.61 -14.06
N PRO A 97 -6.91 11.83 -14.36
CA PRO A 97 -7.70 12.82 -15.06
C PRO A 97 -8.05 12.29 -16.45
N PRO A 98 -9.25 12.62 -16.98
CA PRO A 98 -9.61 12.23 -18.32
C PRO A 98 -8.57 12.82 -19.30
N PRO A 99 -8.22 12.08 -20.37
CA PRO A 99 -7.37 12.65 -21.41
C PRO A 99 -7.99 13.94 -21.92
N ALA A 100 -7.18 14.98 -22.05
CA ALA A 100 -7.59 16.23 -22.68
C ALA A 100 -7.86 15.96 -24.17
N LEU A 101 -9.10 15.59 -24.49
CA LEU A 101 -9.51 15.42 -25.87
C LEU A 101 -9.74 16.81 -26.47
N ILE A 102 -9.03 17.10 -27.55
CA ILE A 102 -9.39 18.21 -28.42
C ILE A 102 -10.60 17.75 -29.23
N THR A 103 -11.78 18.14 -28.76
CA THR A 103 -13.05 17.93 -29.45
C THR A 103 -13.32 19.10 -30.37
N ARG A 104 -14.24 18.95 -31.31
CA ARG A 104 -14.62 20.06 -32.20
C ARG A 104 -15.10 21.29 -31.39
N ASP A 105 -15.73 21.07 -30.24
CA ASP A 105 -16.30 22.12 -29.38
C ASP A 105 -15.24 22.91 -28.61
N ASN A 106 -14.13 22.28 -28.21
CA ASN A 106 -13.05 22.97 -27.48
C ASN A 106 -11.82 23.31 -28.36
N CYS A 107 -11.77 22.82 -29.60
CA CYS A 107 -10.68 23.04 -30.55
C CYS A 107 -10.41 24.53 -30.80
N GLN A 108 -11.45 25.34 -30.98
CA GLN A 108 -11.28 26.77 -31.22
C GLN A 108 -10.76 27.51 -29.98
N GLN A 109 -11.08 27.05 -28.77
CA GLN A 109 -10.59 27.64 -27.52
C GLN A 109 -9.13 27.27 -27.23
N ILE A 110 -8.74 26.03 -27.55
CA ILE A 110 -7.42 25.47 -27.23
C ILE A 110 -6.39 25.79 -28.32
N LEU A 111 -6.78 25.60 -29.59
CA LEU A 111 -5.87 25.70 -30.73
C LEU A 111 -6.05 27.00 -31.53
N GLY A 112 -7.12 27.77 -31.29
CA GLY A 112 -7.37 29.02 -31.97
C GLY A 112 -7.34 28.87 -33.49
N ILE A 113 -6.42 29.59 -34.13
CA ILE A 113 -6.25 29.58 -35.60
C ILE A 113 -5.78 28.23 -36.17
N PHE A 114 -5.21 27.37 -35.33
CA PHE A 114 -4.74 26.03 -35.74
C PHE A 114 -5.87 25.00 -35.75
N CYS A 115 -7.08 25.36 -35.32
CA CYS A 115 -8.23 24.48 -35.42
C CYS A 115 -8.60 24.27 -36.92
N PRO A 116 -8.52 23.05 -37.47
CA PRO A 116 -8.85 22.80 -38.86
C PRO A 116 -10.33 23.12 -39.09
N LYS A 117 -10.59 24.12 -39.95
CA LYS A 117 -11.94 24.44 -40.38
C LYS A 117 -12.36 23.39 -41.41
N ALA A 118 -13.51 22.77 -41.17
CA ALA A 118 -14.16 21.89 -42.14
C ALA A 118 -14.47 22.64 -43.44
#